data_AF-A0A453S0V0-F1
#
_entry.id   AF-A0A453S0V0-F1
#
_cell.length_a   1.000
_cell.length_b   1.000
_cell.length_c   1.000
_cell.angle_alpha   90.00
_cell.angle_beta   90.00
_cell.angle_gamma   90.00
#
_symmetry.space_group_name_H-M   'P 1'
#
loop_
_entity.id
_entity.type
_entity.pdbx_description
1 polymer ?
#
loop_
_entity_poly.entity_id
_entity_poly.type
_entity_poly.pdbx_seq_one_letter_code
_entity_poly.pdbx_strand_id
1 'polypeptide(L)'
;MVEMHEMVPGKRFDRYHELGQHAFGDKLGLWIVVPQQLIVEVGVNIVYMVTGGRSLKKFHDVICDGKCKDIKLTFFIMIFASVHFVLSQLPNLNSISGVSLAAAVMSLSYSTIAWGASVDKGKMVDVDYNLRATTTPGKVFGFFGALGEVAFAYAGHNVVLEIQATIPSTPEKPSKKPMWKGVVVAYIVVALCYFPVALIGYWAFGNSVDDNILITLNKPTWLIATANMMVVIHVIGSYQVHTHTHIPTNLFAIHIYKL
;
A
#
# COMPACT_ATOMS: atom_id res chain seq x y z
N MET A 1 -13.17 -6.24 13.81
CA MET A 1 -12.51 -4.93 13.85
C MET A 1 -13.53 -3.81 13.97
N VAL A 2 -14.36 -3.56 12.94
CA VAL A 2 -15.38 -2.49 12.97
C VAL A 2 -16.33 -2.57 14.19
N GLU A 3 -16.78 -3.78 14.53
CA GLU A 3 -17.63 -4.01 15.71
C GLU A 3 -16.88 -3.81 17.04
N MET A 4 -15.55 -3.92 17.06
CA MET A 4 -14.74 -3.84 18.27
C MET A 4 -14.50 -2.41 18.74
N HIS A 5 -14.66 -1.42 17.85
CA HIS A 5 -14.48 0.00 18.18
C HIS A 5 -15.41 0.49 19.30
N GLU A 6 -16.60 -0.11 19.43
CA GLU A 6 -17.65 0.30 20.38
C GLU A 6 -18.25 -0.93 21.08
N MET A 7 -17.44 -1.96 21.34
CA MET A 7 -17.91 -3.23 21.92
C MET A 7 -18.25 -3.14 23.42
N VAL A 8 -17.74 -2.11 24.12
CA VAL A 8 -18.03 -1.85 25.53
C VAL A 8 -18.91 -0.59 25.62
N PRO A 9 -20.08 -0.64 26.28
CA PRO A 9 -20.93 0.53 26.45
C PRO A 9 -20.16 1.71 27.09
N GLY A 10 -20.21 2.87 26.45
CA GLY A 10 -19.57 4.10 26.93
C GLY A 10 -18.06 4.20 26.70
N LYS A 11 -17.42 3.20 26.07
CA LYS A 11 -15.99 3.25 25.71
C LYS A 11 -15.80 3.08 24.21
N ARG A 12 -15.04 3.99 23.60
CA ARG A 12 -14.54 3.86 22.23
C ARG A 12 -13.08 3.40 22.29
N PHE A 13 -12.74 2.45 21.43
CA PHE A 13 -11.36 2.00 21.20
C PHE A 13 -10.90 2.62 19.89
N ASP A 14 -10.32 3.81 19.99
CA ASP A 14 -9.96 4.64 18.83
C ASP A 14 -8.61 4.20 18.23
N ARG A 15 -7.80 3.47 18.99
CA ARG A 15 -6.48 3.00 18.56
C ARG A 15 -6.32 1.49 18.69
N TYR A 16 -5.57 0.90 17.77
CA TYR A 16 -5.39 -0.56 17.74
C TYR A 16 -4.74 -1.14 19.02
N HIS A 17 -3.78 -0.43 19.62
CA HIS A 17 -3.17 -0.88 20.88
C HIS A 17 -4.13 -0.85 22.07
N GLU A 18 -5.18 -0.01 22.07
CA GLU A 18 -6.17 0.02 23.15
C GLU A 18 -7.00 -1.26 23.18
N LEU A 19 -7.30 -1.84 22.00
CA LEU A 19 -7.89 -3.18 21.92
C LEU A 19 -6.93 -4.26 22.43
N GLY A 20 -5.64 -4.14 22.09
CA GLY A 20 -4.61 -5.03 22.60
C GLY A 20 -4.53 -5.03 24.13
N GLN A 21 -4.54 -3.83 24.72
CA GLN A 21 -4.57 -3.65 26.17
C GLN A 21 -5.86 -4.18 26.80
N HIS A 22 -7.00 -4.01 26.13
CA HIS A 22 -8.26 -4.57 26.62
C HIS A 22 -8.27 -6.11 26.61
N ALA A 23 -7.71 -6.74 25.56
CA ALA A 23 -7.71 -8.18 25.41
C ALA A 23 -6.65 -8.89 26.26
N PHE A 24 -5.47 -8.29 26.41
CA PHE A 24 -4.30 -8.95 27.01
C PHE A 24 -3.77 -8.26 28.28
N GLY A 25 -4.39 -7.14 28.70
CA GLY A 25 -3.97 -6.32 29.83
C GLY A 25 -3.01 -5.19 29.45
N ASP A 26 -2.91 -4.16 30.30
CA ASP A 26 -2.28 -2.88 29.97
C ASP A 26 -0.82 -2.98 29.50
N LYS A 27 -0.02 -3.85 30.12
CA LYS A 27 1.40 -4.04 29.79
C LYS A 27 1.59 -5.04 28.65
N LEU A 28 0.98 -6.22 28.76
CA LEU A 28 1.20 -7.30 27.78
C LEU A 28 0.59 -6.95 26.42
N GLY A 29 -0.58 -6.30 26.39
CA GLY A 29 -1.21 -5.81 25.17
C GLY A 29 -0.34 -4.83 24.39
N LEU A 30 0.32 -3.89 25.07
CA LEU A 30 1.27 -2.97 24.43
C LEU A 30 2.47 -3.72 23.85
N TRP A 31 3.10 -4.62 24.62
CA TRP A 31 4.29 -5.36 24.18
C TRP A 31 4.02 -6.32 23.02
N ILE A 32 2.78 -6.79 22.85
CA ILE A 32 2.41 -7.62 21.70
C ILE A 32 2.09 -6.74 20.49
N VAL A 33 1.22 -5.73 20.66
CA VAL A 33 0.65 -5.00 19.52
C VAL A 33 1.61 -3.98 18.94
N VAL A 34 2.32 -3.20 19.78
CA VAL A 34 3.15 -2.09 19.30
C VAL A 34 4.30 -2.57 18.41
N PRO A 35 5.07 -3.62 18.76
CA PRO A 35 6.12 -4.12 17.88
C PRO A 35 5.59 -4.61 16.54
N GLN A 36 4.44 -5.29 16.52
CA GLN A 36 3.81 -5.76 15.28
C GLN A 36 3.35 -4.60 14.40
N GLN A 37 2.74 -3.56 14.98
CA GLN A 37 2.40 -2.35 14.25
C GLN A 37 3.66 -1.70 13.66
N LEU A 38 4.72 -1.51 14.45
CA LEU A 38 5.96 -0.92 13.96
C LEU A 38 6.59 -1.72 12.80
N ILE A 39 6.57 -3.06 12.87
CA ILE A 39 7.07 -3.90 11.78
C ILE A 39 6.27 -3.67 10.50
N VAL A 40 4.95 -3.60 10.57
CA VAL A 40 4.08 -3.34 9.41
C VAL A 40 4.33 -1.95 8.86
N GLU A 41 4.36 -0.90 9.70
CA GLU A 41 4.58 0.49 9.29
C GLU A 41 5.94 0.67 8.60
N VAL A 42 7.01 0.13 9.19
CA VAL A 42 8.36 0.17 8.59
C VAL A 42 8.38 -0.61 7.27
N GLY A 43 7.73 -1.77 7.23
CA GLY A 43 7.59 -2.57 6.01
C GLY A 43 6.88 -1.81 4.88
N VAL A 44 5.74 -1.19 5.17
CA VAL A 44 4.99 -0.36 4.21
C VAL A 44 5.88 0.77 3.67
N ASN A 45 6.59 1.47 4.54
CA ASN A 45 7.49 2.54 4.14
C ASN A 45 8.59 2.06 3.18
N ILE A 46 9.21 0.91 3.46
CA ILE A 46 10.24 0.32 2.59
C ILE A 46 9.64 -0.04 1.23
N VAL A 47 8.49 -0.72 1.20
CA VAL A 47 7.81 -1.12 -0.04
C VAL A 47 7.43 0.10 -0.88
N TYR A 48 6.97 1.18 -0.25
CA TYR A 48 6.64 2.43 -0.93
C TYR A 48 7.88 3.07 -1.56
N MET A 49 9.00 3.15 -0.84
CA MET A 49 10.25 3.69 -1.38
C MET A 49 10.76 2.90 -2.59
N VAL A 50 10.74 1.56 -2.49
CA VAL A 50 11.17 0.68 -3.58
C VAL A 50 10.22 0.77 -4.77
N THR A 51 8.90 0.76 -4.54
CA THR A 51 7.88 0.84 -5.59
C THR A 51 7.93 2.17 -6.34
N GLY A 52 8.04 3.29 -5.62
CA GLY A 52 8.19 4.62 -6.21
C GLY A 52 9.47 4.72 -7.04
N GLY A 53 10.61 4.26 -6.50
CA GLY A 53 11.88 4.25 -7.21
C GLY A 53 11.87 3.35 -8.47
N ARG A 54 11.28 2.15 -8.39
CA ARG A 54 11.11 1.24 -9.54
C ARG A 54 10.24 1.88 -10.64
N SER A 55 9.16 2.56 -10.24
CA SER A 55 8.25 3.23 -11.17
C SER A 55 8.91 4.42 -11.86
N LEU A 56 9.66 5.25 -11.12
CA LEU A 56 10.45 6.34 -11.70
C LEU A 56 11.52 5.83 -12.68
N LYS A 57 12.24 4.75 -12.32
CA LYS A 57 13.21 4.11 -13.22
C LYS A 57 12.52 3.63 -14.49
N LYS A 58 11.39 2.94 -14.36
CA LYS A 58 10.63 2.44 -15.52
C LYS A 58 10.16 3.58 -16.43
N PHE A 59 9.67 4.67 -15.86
CA PHE A 59 9.33 5.89 -16.60
C PHE A 59 10.53 6.41 -17.39
N HIS A 60 11.68 6.59 -16.73
CA HIS A 60 12.92 7.03 -17.35
C HIS A 60 13.33 6.11 -18.51
N ASP A 61 13.42 4.80 -18.27
CA ASP A 61 13.92 3.82 -19.25
C ASP A 61 13.02 3.76 -20.49
N VAL A 62 11.70 3.85 -20.31
CA VAL A 62 10.71 3.83 -21.39
C VAL A 62 10.72 5.12 -22.22
N ILE A 63 10.85 6.29 -21.58
CA ILE A 63 10.91 7.59 -22.27
C ILE A 63 12.24 7.75 -23.02
N CYS A 64 13.33 7.30 -22.41
CA CYS A 64 14.67 7.45 -22.94
C CYS A 64 14.96 6.52 -24.13
N ASP A 65 14.29 5.37 -24.22
CA ASP A 65 14.38 4.43 -25.36
C ASP A 65 15.84 4.14 -25.78
N GLY A 66 16.71 3.89 -24.78
CA GLY A 66 18.13 3.60 -24.99
C GLY A 66 19.04 4.80 -25.27
N LYS A 67 18.52 6.03 -25.27
CA LYS A 67 19.30 7.26 -25.55
C LYS A 67 19.90 7.91 -24.31
N CYS A 68 19.41 7.56 -23.12
CA CYS A 68 19.91 8.09 -21.85
C CYS A 68 20.93 7.16 -21.22
N LYS A 69 21.73 7.70 -20.30
CA LYS A 69 22.64 6.91 -19.47
C LYS A 69 21.84 5.98 -18.57
N ASP A 70 22.31 4.73 -18.42
CA ASP A 70 21.74 3.82 -17.43
C ASP A 70 22.04 4.31 -16.01
N ILE A 71 20.99 4.42 -15.21
CA ILE A 71 21.04 4.91 -13.83
C ILE A 71 20.56 3.79 -12.91
N LYS A 72 21.36 3.49 -11.88
CA LYS A 72 21.05 2.45 -10.90
C LYS A 72 19.75 2.78 -10.15
N LEU A 73 18.95 1.76 -9.86
CA LEU A 73 17.69 1.87 -9.11
C LEU A 73 17.84 2.66 -7.79
N THR A 74 18.97 2.49 -7.08
CA THR A 74 19.26 3.21 -5.84
C THR A 74 19.13 4.73 -5.97
N PHE A 75 19.53 5.31 -7.11
CA PHE A 75 19.39 6.74 -7.34
C PHE A 75 17.93 7.16 -7.51
N PHE A 76 17.11 6.37 -8.21
CA PHE A 76 15.68 6.65 -8.32
C PHE A 76 14.96 6.52 -6.98
N ILE A 77 15.36 5.56 -6.14
CA ILE A 77 14.87 5.47 -4.76
C ILE A 77 15.26 6.72 -3.95
N MET A 78 16.49 7.21 -4.08
CA MET A 78 16.91 8.46 -3.40
C MET A 78 16.16 9.69 -3.92
N ILE A 79 15.89 9.78 -5.22
CA ILE A 79 15.07 10.84 -5.82
C ILE A 79 13.63 10.78 -5.27
N PHE A 80 13.05 9.59 -5.19
CA PHE A 80 11.72 9.42 -4.62
C PHE A 80 11.70 9.78 -3.12
N ALA A 81 12.71 9.34 -2.37
CA ALA A 81 12.85 9.62 -0.95
C ALA A 81 13.04 11.12 -0.65
N SER A 82 13.72 11.87 -1.50
CA SER A 82 13.90 13.31 -1.30
C SER A 82 12.57 14.07 -1.36
N VAL A 83 11.63 13.63 -2.21
CA VAL A 83 10.26 14.18 -2.24
C VAL A 83 9.57 13.96 -0.90
N HIS A 84 9.64 12.75 -0.34
CA HIS A 84 9.07 12.45 0.97
C HIS A 84 9.73 13.22 2.11
N PHE A 85 11.04 13.41 2.04
CA PHE A 85 11.78 14.21 3.01
C PHE A 85 11.34 15.68 3.01
N VAL A 86 11.12 16.28 1.84
CA VAL A 86 10.59 17.66 1.77
C VAL A 86 9.15 17.72 2.27
N LEU A 87 8.31 16.78 1.84
CA LEU A 87 6.89 16.75 2.24
C LEU A 87 6.70 16.52 3.74
N SER A 88 7.61 15.78 4.41
CA SER A 88 7.55 15.56 5.85
C SER A 88 7.84 16.82 6.68
N GLN A 89 8.41 17.86 6.07
CA GLN A 89 8.60 19.16 6.73
C GLN A 89 7.36 20.05 6.67
N LEU A 90 6.33 19.69 5.89
CA LEU A 90 5.11 20.48 5.76
C LEU A 90 4.19 20.22 6.96
N PRO A 91 3.88 21.23 7.79
CA PRO A 91 3.14 21.04 9.03
C PRO A 91 1.64 20.75 8.82
N ASN A 92 1.13 20.90 7.59
CA ASN A 92 -0.29 20.74 7.32
C ASN A 92 -0.55 20.37 5.85
N LEU A 93 -1.10 19.17 5.62
CA LEU A 93 -1.68 18.80 4.34
C LEU A 93 -3.13 19.30 4.36
N ASN A 94 -3.32 20.59 4.06
CA ASN A 94 -4.58 21.35 4.22
C ASN A 94 -5.83 20.74 3.55
N SER A 95 -5.73 19.60 2.87
CA SER A 95 -6.85 18.69 2.63
C SER A 95 -6.34 17.25 2.47
N ILE A 96 -6.16 16.52 3.58
CA ILE A 96 -5.83 15.08 3.57
C ILE A 96 -6.83 14.30 2.70
N SER A 97 -8.10 14.69 2.71
CA SER A 97 -9.14 14.07 1.88
C SER A 97 -8.91 14.29 0.38
N GLY A 98 -8.47 15.48 -0.04
CA GLY A 98 -8.13 15.76 -1.43
C GLY A 98 -6.94 14.94 -1.93
N VAL A 99 -5.88 14.85 -1.12
CA VAL A 99 -4.70 14.03 -1.45
C VAL A 99 -5.07 12.54 -1.49
N SER A 100 -5.86 12.06 -0.53
CA SER A 100 -6.35 10.69 -0.50
C SER A 100 -7.21 10.35 -1.72
N LEU A 101 -8.12 11.26 -2.11
CA LEU A 101 -8.95 11.11 -3.31
C LEU A 101 -8.08 11.04 -4.57
N ALA A 102 -7.11 11.94 -4.73
CA ALA A 102 -6.19 11.93 -5.86
C ALA A 102 -5.40 10.62 -5.92
N ALA A 103 -4.87 10.16 -4.78
CA ALA A 103 -4.14 8.89 -4.69
C ALA A 103 -5.04 7.69 -5.05
N ALA A 104 -6.31 7.69 -4.63
CA ALA A 104 -7.28 6.65 -4.98
C ALA A 104 -7.59 6.64 -6.48
N VAL A 105 -7.82 7.81 -7.10
CA VAL A 105 -8.05 7.94 -8.55
C VAL A 105 -6.84 7.45 -9.34
N MET A 106 -5.62 7.81 -8.93
CA MET A 106 -4.40 7.30 -9.56
C MET A 106 -4.30 5.76 -9.44
N SER A 107 -4.69 5.19 -8.30
CA SER A 107 -4.71 3.74 -8.07
C SER A 107 -5.66 2.98 -9.00
N LEU A 108 -6.88 3.48 -9.12
CA LEU A 108 -7.87 2.93 -10.04
C LEU A 108 -7.41 3.06 -11.49
N SER A 109 -6.76 4.18 -11.83
CA SER A 109 -6.29 4.44 -13.19
C SER A 109 -5.14 3.50 -13.58
N TYR A 110 -4.07 3.41 -12.78
CA TYR A 110 -2.92 2.57 -13.14
C TYR A 110 -3.27 1.08 -13.11
N SER A 111 -4.17 0.64 -12.21
CA SER A 111 -4.63 -0.75 -12.17
C SER A 111 -5.46 -1.09 -13.41
N THR A 112 -6.35 -0.18 -13.82
CA THR A 112 -7.12 -0.31 -15.06
C THR A 112 -6.22 -0.38 -16.28
N ILE A 113 -5.20 0.48 -16.36
CA ILE A 113 -4.21 0.44 -17.43
C ILE A 113 -3.44 -0.88 -17.40
N ALA A 114 -3.03 -1.36 -16.22
CA ALA A 114 -2.26 -2.59 -16.07
C ALA A 114 -2.98 -3.81 -16.64
N TRP A 115 -4.22 -4.08 -16.22
CA TRP A 115 -4.96 -5.23 -16.73
C TRP A 115 -5.44 -4.99 -18.17
N GLY A 116 -5.84 -3.76 -18.54
CA GLY A 116 -6.28 -3.42 -19.89
C GLY A 116 -5.16 -3.58 -20.93
N ALA A 117 -3.95 -3.10 -20.63
CA ALA A 117 -2.78 -3.29 -21.48
C ALA A 117 -2.33 -4.75 -21.54
N SER A 118 -2.57 -5.53 -20.48
CA SER A 118 -2.30 -6.97 -20.48
C SER A 118 -3.27 -7.73 -21.38
N VAL A 119 -4.55 -7.35 -21.40
CA VAL A 119 -5.55 -7.87 -22.35
C VAL A 119 -5.15 -7.55 -23.79
N ASP A 120 -4.81 -6.29 -24.08
CA ASP A 120 -4.40 -5.83 -25.41
C ASP A 120 -3.13 -6.53 -25.90
N LYS A 121 -2.15 -6.72 -25.00
CA LYS A 121 -0.93 -7.47 -25.28
C LYS A 121 -1.23 -8.93 -25.64
N GLY A 122 -2.27 -9.50 -25.04
CA GLY A 122 -2.66 -10.90 -25.19
C GLY A 122 -1.67 -11.88 -24.56
N LYS A 123 -1.96 -13.17 -24.73
CA LYS A 123 -1.10 -14.26 -24.26
C LYS A 123 0.24 -14.23 -24.99
N MET A 124 1.34 -14.15 -24.25
CA MET A 124 2.68 -14.23 -24.84
C MET A 124 2.92 -15.60 -25.49
N VAL A 125 3.71 -15.57 -26.58
CA VAL A 125 4.20 -16.80 -27.23
C VAL A 125 5.07 -17.55 -26.22
N ASP A 126 4.87 -18.86 -26.10
CA ASP A 126 5.58 -19.75 -25.18
C ASP A 126 5.48 -19.39 -23.68
N VAL A 127 4.33 -18.85 -23.26
CA VAL A 127 4.09 -18.58 -21.83
C VAL A 127 4.13 -19.86 -20.98
N ASP A 128 4.94 -19.82 -19.93
CA ASP A 128 5.11 -20.90 -18.98
C ASP A 128 4.38 -20.57 -17.67
N TYR A 129 3.63 -21.53 -17.12
CA TYR A 129 2.91 -21.41 -15.86
C TYR A 129 3.54 -22.26 -14.74
N ASN A 130 4.69 -22.87 -14.98
CA ASN A 130 5.43 -23.59 -13.95
C ASN A 130 6.04 -22.62 -12.92
N LEU A 131 6.30 -23.14 -11.73
CA LEU A 131 6.98 -22.37 -10.68
C LEU A 131 8.39 -21.97 -11.15
N ARG A 132 8.72 -20.67 -10.99
CA ARG A 132 10.07 -20.13 -11.28
C ARG A 132 11.18 -20.86 -10.53
N ALA A 133 10.91 -21.23 -9.28
CA ALA A 133 11.89 -21.88 -8.43
C ALA A 133 12.07 -23.35 -8.83
N THR A 134 13.31 -23.73 -9.17
CA THR A 134 13.66 -25.11 -9.53
C THR A 134 13.99 -25.97 -8.32
N THR A 135 14.44 -25.36 -7.22
CA THR A 135 14.83 -26.06 -5.99
C THR A 135 13.68 -26.15 -4.98
N THR A 136 13.65 -27.23 -4.19
CA THR A 136 12.64 -27.40 -3.12
C THR A 136 12.64 -26.22 -2.13
N PRO A 137 13.79 -25.75 -1.59
CA PRO A 137 13.80 -24.58 -0.72
C PRO A 137 13.24 -23.33 -1.41
N GLY A 138 13.59 -23.09 -2.68
CA GLY A 138 13.09 -21.94 -3.44
C GLY A 138 11.57 -21.98 -3.62
N LYS A 139 10.99 -23.17 -3.85
CA LYS A 139 9.53 -23.35 -3.93
C LYS A 139 8.85 -23.07 -2.60
N VAL A 140 9.42 -23.55 -1.49
CA VAL A 140 8.88 -23.33 -0.14
C VAL A 140 8.94 -21.85 0.24
N PHE A 141 10.10 -21.20 0.09
CA PHE A 141 10.23 -19.77 0.38
C PHE A 141 9.39 -18.90 -0.56
N GLY A 142 9.27 -19.28 -1.84
CA GLY A 142 8.39 -18.60 -2.79
C GLY A 142 6.91 -18.69 -2.39
N PHE A 143 6.45 -19.86 -1.91
CA PHE A 143 5.10 -20.03 -1.40
C PHE A 143 4.82 -19.15 -0.18
N PHE A 144 5.72 -19.14 0.81
CA PHE A 144 5.57 -18.27 1.98
C PHE A 144 5.67 -16.78 1.62
N GLY A 145 6.52 -16.42 0.66
CA GLY A 145 6.60 -15.07 0.11
C GLY A 145 5.27 -14.63 -0.50
N ALA A 146 4.66 -15.48 -1.33
CA ALA A 146 3.35 -15.21 -1.93
C ALA A 146 2.23 -15.07 -0.88
N LEU A 147 2.22 -15.90 0.16
CA LEU A 147 1.28 -15.74 1.28
C LEU A 147 1.51 -14.41 2.01
N GLY A 148 2.77 -14.00 2.19
CA GLY A 148 3.13 -12.71 2.75
C GLY A 148 2.63 -11.53 1.91
N GLU A 149 2.79 -11.60 0.58
CA GLU A 149 2.27 -10.59 -0.35
C GLU A 149 0.74 -10.48 -0.29
N VAL A 150 0.02 -11.61 -0.25
CA VAL A 150 -1.43 -11.61 -0.09
C VAL A 150 -1.84 -11.00 1.25
N ALA A 151 -1.17 -11.36 2.35
CA ALA A 151 -1.44 -10.79 3.67
C ALA A 151 -1.20 -9.27 3.70
N PHE A 152 -0.11 -8.81 3.08
CA PHE A 152 0.25 -7.40 2.97
C PHE A 152 -0.74 -6.61 2.09
N ALA A 153 -1.23 -7.21 1.00
CA ALA A 153 -2.21 -6.60 0.10
C ALA A 153 -3.53 -6.23 0.82
N TYR A 154 -3.86 -6.92 1.91
CA TYR A 154 -5.02 -6.63 2.76
C TYR A 154 -4.64 -6.03 4.13
N ALA A 155 -3.46 -5.42 4.24
CA ALA A 155 -3.01 -4.74 5.47
C ALA A 155 -3.69 -3.36 5.64
N GLY A 156 -4.99 -3.37 5.95
CA GLY A 156 -5.75 -2.18 6.36
C GLY A 156 -6.24 -2.25 7.82
N HIS A 157 -5.86 -3.31 8.53
CA HIS A 157 -6.40 -3.60 9.86
C HIS A 157 -5.84 -2.62 10.90
N ASN A 158 -4.55 -2.33 10.88
CA ASN A 158 -3.87 -1.39 11.80
C ASN A 158 -4.40 0.05 11.76
N VAL A 159 -5.12 0.47 10.70
CA VAL A 159 -5.68 1.83 10.53
C VAL A 159 -7.19 1.91 10.77
N VAL A 160 -7.89 0.77 10.81
CA VAL A 160 -9.34 0.75 10.68
C VAL A 160 -10.05 1.43 11.84
N LEU A 161 -9.49 1.34 13.05
CA LEU A 161 -10.07 1.96 14.23
C LEU A 161 -9.82 3.46 14.22
N GLU A 162 -8.63 3.88 13.82
CA GLU A 162 -8.24 5.28 13.71
C GLU A 162 -9.09 5.99 12.65
N ILE A 163 -9.41 5.33 11.53
CA ILE A 163 -10.36 5.83 10.53
C ILE A 163 -11.77 5.91 11.13
N GLN A 164 -12.23 4.85 11.80
CA GLN A 164 -13.57 4.81 12.40
C GLN A 164 -13.74 5.85 13.52
N ALA A 165 -12.68 6.21 14.23
CA ALA A 165 -12.66 7.23 15.27
C ALA A 165 -13.04 8.61 14.71
N THR A 166 -12.69 8.89 13.44
CA THR A 166 -13.06 10.15 12.75
C THR A 166 -14.55 10.25 12.40
N ILE A 167 -15.28 9.14 12.42
CA ILE A 167 -16.71 9.11 12.14
C ILE A 167 -17.48 9.51 13.40
N PRO A 168 -18.36 10.52 13.33
CA PRO A 168 -19.22 10.89 14.45
C PRO A 168 -20.05 9.70 14.93
N SER A 169 -20.10 9.50 16.24
CA SER A 169 -20.83 8.40 16.87
C SER A 169 -21.71 8.91 18.01
N THR A 170 -22.91 8.35 18.10
CA THR A 170 -23.89 8.58 19.18
C THR A 170 -24.51 7.25 19.59
N PRO A 171 -25.07 7.10 20.81
CA PRO A 171 -25.75 5.88 21.22
C PRO A 171 -26.83 5.41 20.21
N GLU A 172 -27.52 6.35 19.57
CA GLU A 172 -28.59 6.08 18.60
C GLU A 172 -28.03 5.82 17.18
N LYS A 173 -26.86 6.38 16.85
CA LYS A 173 -26.19 6.24 15.54
C LYS A 173 -24.72 5.86 15.74
N PRO A 174 -24.42 4.57 15.95
CA PRO A 174 -23.06 4.11 16.17
C PRO A 174 -22.22 4.18 14.88
N SER A 175 -20.94 4.53 15.03
CA SER A 175 -19.96 4.67 13.92
C SER A 175 -19.80 3.39 13.09
N LYS A 176 -20.08 2.22 13.69
CA LYS A 176 -19.93 0.92 13.05
C LYS A 176 -20.77 0.74 11.79
N LYS A 177 -21.98 1.33 11.72
CA LYS A 177 -22.87 1.22 10.56
C LYS A 177 -22.29 1.89 9.30
N PRO A 178 -21.95 3.21 9.32
CA PRO A 178 -21.31 3.85 8.18
C PRO A 178 -19.93 3.26 7.89
N MET A 179 -19.16 2.89 8.93
CA MET A 179 -17.85 2.25 8.74
C MET A 179 -17.96 0.92 7.98
N TRP A 180 -18.93 0.07 8.33
CA TRP A 180 -19.13 -1.22 7.65
C TRP A 180 -19.46 -1.04 6.16
N LYS A 181 -20.31 -0.05 5.83
CA LYS A 181 -20.59 0.30 4.43
C LYS A 181 -19.32 0.74 3.69
N GLY A 182 -18.51 1.60 4.33
CA GLY A 182 -17.24 2.04 3.78
C GLY A 182 -16.28 0.88 3.52
N VAL A 183 -16.12 -0.02 4.49
CA VAL A 183 -15.27 -1.22 4.38
C VAL A 183 -15.75 -2.12 3.24
N VAL A 184 -17.05 -2.42 3.15
CA VAL A 184 -17.61 -3.25 2.07
C VAL A 184 -17.29 -2.65 0.69
N VAL A 185 -17.54 -1.35 0.50
CA VAL A 185 -17.23 -0.67 -0.76
C VAL A 185 -15.72 -0.70 -1.04
N ALA A 186 -14.89 -0.43 -0.04
CA ALA A 186 -13.43 -0.48 -0.19
C ALA A 186 -12.94 -1.87 -0.64
N TYR A 187 -13.43 -2.95 -0.05
CA TYR A 187 -13.05 -4.31 -0.43
C TYR A 187 -13.56 -4.70 -1.83
N ILE A 188 -14.73 -4.21 -2.25
CA ILE A 188 -15.21 -4.38 -3.64
C ILE A 188 -14.24 -3.68 -4.61
N VAL A 189 -13.84 -2.44 -4.31
CA VAL A 189 -12.88 -1.70 -5.14
C VAL A 189 -11.51 -2.40 -5.18
N VAL A 190 -11.01 -2.86 -4.03
CA VAL A 190 -9.76 -3.65 -3.95
C VAL A 190 -9.86 -4.90 -4.83
N ALA A 191 -10.97 -5.64 -4.75
CA ALA A 191 -11.19 -6.81 -5.57
C ALA A 191 -11.17 -6.47 -7.08
N LEU A 192 -11.82 -5.37 -7.48
CA LEU A 192 -11.84 -4.90 -8.86
C LEU A 192 -10.46 -4.42 -9.36
N CYS A 193 -9.58 -3.98 -8.47
CA CYS A 193 -8.21 -3.62 -8.83
C CYS A 193 -7.29 -4.84 -8.88
N TYR A 194 -7.35 -5.72 -7.88
CA TYR A 194 -6.38 -6.79 -7.68
C TYR A 194 -6.67 -8.02 -8.52
N PHE A 195 -7.91 -8.52 -8.54
CA PHE A 195 -8.21 -9.76 -9.25
C PHE A 195 -7.99 -9.64 -10.76
N PRO A 196 -8.45 -8.58 -11.46
CA PRO A 196 -8.16 -8.45 -12.88
C PRO A 196 -6.66 -8.37 -13.17
N VAL A 197 -5.90 -7.60 -12.39
CA VAL A 197 -4.44 -7.49 -12.56
C VAL A 197 -3.75 -8.82 -12.35
N ALA A 198 -4.08 -9.55 -11.27
CA ALA A 198 -3.47 -10.83 -10.96
C ALA A 198 -3.85 -11.91 -11.98
N LEU A 199 -5.14 -12.06 -12.29
CA LEU A 199 -5.64 -13.12 -13.17
C LEU A 199 -5.25 -12.88 -14.63
N ILE A 200 -5.49 -11.67 -15.15
CA ILE A 200 -5.19 -11.35 -16.56
C ILE A 200 -3.68 -11.21 -16.74
N GLY A 201 -2.97 -10.59 -15.79
CA GLY A 201 -1.52 -10.50 -15.84
C GLY A 201 -0.84 -11.86 -15.83
N TYR A 202 -1.24 -12.74 -14.92
CA TYR A 202 -0.70 -14.10 -14.90
C TYR A 202 -1.11 -14.88 -16.15
N TRP A 203 -2.35 -14.75 -16.64
CA TRP A 203 -2.75 -15.36 -17.92
C TRP A 203 -1.89 -14.90 -19.10
N ALA A 204 -1.57 -13.60 -19.18
CA ALA A 204 -0.81 -13.03 -20.29
C ALA A 204 0.69 -13.38 -20.25
N PHE A 205 1.29 -13.35 -19.06
CA PHE A 205 2.76 -13.41 -18.87
C PHE A 205 3.24 -14.67 -18.13
N GLY A 206 2.37 -15.42 -17.46
CA GLY A 206 2.72 -16.61 -16.69
C GLY A 206 3.82 -16.32 -15.67
N ASN A 207 4.83 -17.18 -15.65
CA ASN A 207 6.00 -17.06 -14.79
C ASN A 207 7.04 -16.05 -15.30
N SER A 208 6.76 -15.24 -16.32
CA SER A 208 7.63 -14.14 -16.75
C SER A 208 7.20 -12.79 -16.18
N VAL A 209 6.08 -12.72 -15.44
CA VAL A 209 5.58 -11.47 -14.83
C VAL A 209 6.50 -10.97 -13.71
N ASP A 210 6.87 -9.69 -13.74
CA ASP A 210 7.61 -9.07 -12.63
C ASP A 210 6.68 -8.79 -11.43
N ASP A 211 7.25 -8.53 -10.25
CA ASP A 211 6.48 -8.18 -9.03
C ASP A 211 5.50 -7.02 -9.28
N ASN A 212 5.84 -6.11 -10.19
CA ASN A 212 4.94 -5.07 -10.68
C ASN A 212 4.72 -5.25 -12.18
N ILE A 213 3.51 -5.62 -12.56
CA ILE A 213 3.11 -5.87 -13.96
C ILE A 213 3.36 -4.68 -14.91
N LEU A 214 3.32 -3.44 -14.41
CA LEU A 214 3.63 -2.25 -15.22
C LEU A 214 5.11 -2.17 -15.60
N ILE A 215 5.98 -2.91 -14.90
CA ILE A 215 7.40 -3.07 -15.25
C ILE A 215 7.55 -4.11 -16.38
N THR A 216 6.70 -5.14 -16.42
CA THR A 216 6.70 -6.16 -17.47
C THR A 216 6.22 -5.59 -18.82
N LEU A 217 5.29 -4.62 -18.78
CA LEU A 217 4.77 -3.95 -19.97
C LEU A 217 5.76 -2.90 -20.53
N ASN A 218 5.80 -2.75 -21.86
CA ASN A 218 6.72 -1.82 -22.56
C ASN A 218 6.05 -0.98 -23.66
N LYS A 219 4.86 -1.37 -24.15
CA LYS A 219 4.18 -0.69 -25.24
C LYS A 219 2.66 -0.60 -24.95
N PRO A 220 1.98 0.46 -25.41
CA PRO A 220 2.56 1.68 -25.99
C PRO A 220 3.32 2.52 -24.95
N THR A 221 4.47 3.07 -25.35
CA THR A 221 5.45 3.74 -24.47
C THR A 221 4.83 4.83 -23.59
N TRP A 222 4.01 5.72 -24.18
CA TRP A 222 3.40 6.82 -23.45
C TRP A 222 2.46 6.34 -22.34
N LEU A 223 1.68 5.28 -22.60
CA LEU A 223 0.70 4.75 -21.66
C LEU A 223 1.39 4.12 -20.45
N ILE A 224 2.45 3.35 -20.69
CA ILE A 224 3.25 2.73 -19.62
C ILE A 224 4.00 3.80 -18.80
N ALA A 225 4.54 4.82 -19.47
CA ALA A 225 5.15 5.96 -18.78
C ALA A 225 4.14 6.68 -17.88
N THR A 226 2.95 6.99 -18.39
CA THR A 226 1.86 7.61 -17.62
C THR A 226 1.44 6.74 -16.43
N ALA A 227 1.24 5.43 -16.64
CA ALA A 227 0.86 4.52 -15.56
C ALA A 227 1.90 4.46 -14.44
N ASN A 228 3.19 4.43 -14.78
CA ASN A 228 4.26 4.47 -13.78
C ASN A 228 4.27 5.80 -12.99
N MET A 229 3.98 6.93 -13.65
CA MET A 229 3.84 8.20 -12.94
C MET A 229 2.58 8.27 -12.06
N MET A 230 1.48 7.63 -12.47
CA MET A 230 0.30 7.46 -11.62
C MET A 230 0.65 6.66 -10.35
N VAL A 231 1.46 5.60 -10.46
CA VAL A 231 1.97 4.87 -9.28
C VAL A 231 2.80 5.79 -8.38
N VAL A 232 3.70 6.60 -8.95
CA VAL A 232 4.51 7.56 -8.18
C VAL A 232 3.61 8.54 -7.39
N ILE A 233 2.61 9.13 -8.03
CA ILE A 233 1.67 10.06 -7.38
C ILE A 233 0.84 9.35 -6.30
N HIS A 234 0.34 8.15 -6.61
CA HIS A 234 -0.41 7.32 -5.65
C HIS A 234 0.43 7.05 -4.39
N VAL A 235 1.67 6.56 -4.56
CA VAL A 235 2.55 6.21 -3.43
C VAL A 235 2.96 7.45 -2.64
N ILE A 236 3.18 8.60 -3.31
CA ILE A 236 3.41 9.88 -2.62
C ILE A 236 2.24 10.21 -1.69
N GLY A 237 1.01 10.19 -2.21
CA GLY A 237 -0.18 10.47 -1.42
C GLY A 237 -0.40 9.48 -0.28
N SER A 238 -0.26 8.18 -0.55
CA SER A 238 -0.44 7.11 0.44
C SER A 238 0.57 7.17 1.58
N TYR A 239 1.85 7.43 1.29
CA TYR A 239 2.88 7.56 2.33
C TYR A 239 2.56 8.69 3.31
N GLN A 240 2.11 9.83 2.79
CA GLN A 240 1.80 11.00 3.61
C GLN A 240 0.62 10.73 4.56
N VAL A 241 -0.43 10.04 4.08
CA VAL A 241 -1.55 9.64 4.94
C VAL A 241 -1.07 8.69 6.04
N HIS A 242 -0.21 7.73 5.72
CA HIS A 242 0.25 6.72 6.68
C HIS A 242 1.13 7.33 7.79
N THR A 243 2.11 8.18 7.44
CA THR A 243 3.00 8.81 8.42
C THR A 243 2.29 9.79 9.35
N HIS A 244 1.31 10.55 8.84
CA HIS A 244 0.56 11.53 9.64
C HIS A 244 -0.54 10.89 10.50
N THR A 245 -1.05 9.71 10.13
CA THR A 245 -2.11 9.02 10.88
C THR A 245 -1.55 8.16 12.02
N HIS A 246 -0.37 7.56 11.87
CA HIS A 246 0.20 6.66 12.88
C HIS A 246 1.22 7.27 13.83
N ILE A 247 1.89 8.35 13.42
CA ILE A 247 2.86 9.03 14.26
C ILE A 247 2.18 10.31 14.73
N PRO A 248 1.52 10.33 15.90
CA PRO A 248 1.37 11.60 16.57
C PRO A 248 2.79 12.13 16.73
N THR A 249 3.07 13.32 16.20
CA THR A 249 4.31 14.10 16.42
C THR A 249 4.71 14.15 17.90
N ASN A 250 3.77 13.87 18.80
CA ASN A 250 3.97 13.73 20.24
C ASN A 250 4.62 12.41 20.71
N LEU A 251 4.63 11.30 19.95
CA LEU A 251 5.25 10.05 20.44
C LEU A 251 6.79 10.12 20.45
N PHE A 252 7.37 10.82 19.47
CA PHE A 252 8.82 11.11 19.49
C PHE A 252 9.17 12.29 20.40
N ALA A 253 8.29 13.30 20.52
CA ALA A 253 8.53 14.41 21.44
C ALA A 253 8.43 13.98 22.92
N ILE A 254 7.49 13.11 23.30
CA ILE A 254 7.29 12.74 24.72
C ILE A 254 8.42 11.84 25.26
N HIS A 255 9.21 11.17 24.41
CA HIS A 255 10.37 10.39 24.85
C HIS A 255 11.71 11.13 24.74
N ILE A 256 11.83 12.14 23.87
CA ILE A 256 13.06 12.95 23.77
C ILE A 256 13.07 14.09 24.81
N TYR A 257 11.92 14.56 25.28
CA TYR A 257 11.84 15.59 26.34
C TYR A 257 11.73 15.02 27.78
N LYS A 258 11.93 13.71 27.96
CA LYS A 258 11.99 13.03 29.28
C LYS A 258 13.28 12.23 29.51
N LEU A 259 14.34 12.59 28.81
CA LEU A 259 15.73 12.35 29.19
C LEU A 259 16.41 13.70 29.41
#